data_AF-A0A673GNH6-F1
#
_entry.id   AF-A0A673GNH6-F1
#
_cell.length_a   1.000
_cell.length_b   1.000
_cell.length_c   1.000
_cell.angle_alpha   90.00
_cell.angle_beta   90.00
_cell.angle_gamma   90.00
#
_symmetry.space_group_name_H-M   'P 1'
#
loop_
_entity.id
_entity.type
_entity.pdbx_description
1 polymer ?
#
loop_
_entity_poly.entity_id
_entity_poly.type
_entity_poly.pdbx_seq_one_letter_code
_entity_poly.pdbx_strand_id
1 'polypeptide(L)'
;MIELEKGHTGLGLSLAGNRDRSRMSVDTGVFVSDIVKGGAVETDGRLMQGDQILSVNGEDVRSATQEYVAALLKVNIRVSRLNQQKKISFYIFSIFLLTMITLVKS
;
A
#
# COMPACT_ATOMS: atom_id res chain seq x y z
N MET A 1 5.94 7.87 1.07
CA MET A 1 5.14 8.27 2.23
C MET A 1 3.97 9.12 1.75
N ILE A 2 2.77 8.84 2.25
CA ILE A 2 1.51 9.53 2.03
C ILE A 2 1.07 10.01 3.42
N GLU A 3 0.75 11.29 3.59
CA GLU A 3 0.28 11.81 4.86
C GLU A 3 -1.17 12.26 4.63
N LEU A 4 -2.10 11.64 5.35
CA LEU A 4 -3.54 11.88 5.18
C LEU A 4 -4.07 12.48 6.48
N GLU A 5 -4.65 13.66 6.35
CA GLU A 5 -5.42 14.26 7.42
C GLU A 5 -6.85 13.72 7.40
N LYS A 6 -7.41 13.47 8.59
CA LYS A 6 -8.80 13.01 8.71
C LYS A 6 -9.74 14.17 8.44
N GLY A 7 -10.64 13.98 7.49
CA GLY A 7 -11.80 14.85 7.30
C GLY A 7 -12.93 14.53 8.26
N HIS A 8 -14.06 15.25 8.13
CA HIS A 8 -15.26 15.07 8.95
C HIS A 8 -15.86 13.65 8.88
N THR A 9 -15.61 12.90 7.81
CA THR A 9 -16.08 11.51 7.60
C THR A 9 -14.99 10.47 7.84
N GLY A 10 -13.85 10.86 8.43
CA GLY A 10 -12.66 10.01 8.58
C GLY A 10 -11.74 10.09 7.37
N LEU A 11 -11.11 8.97 7.01
CA LEU A 11 -10.16 8.93 5.88
C LEU A 11 -10.85 8.72 4.53
N GLY A 12 -12.04 8.14 4.54
CA GLY A 12 -12.74 7.76 3.32
C GLY A 12 -12.10 6.57 2.60
N LEU A 13 -11.66 5.54 3.34
CA LEU A 13 -11.21 4.27 2.76
C LEU A 13 -11.76 3.10 3.56
N SER A 14 -11.98 1.98 2.88
CA SER A 14 -12.30 0.68 3.47
C SER A 14 -11.14 -0.28 3.30
N LEU A 15 -10.95 -1.13 4.29
CA LEU A 15 -9.93 -2.18 4.26
C LEU A 15 -10.56 -3.55 4.10
N ALA A 16 -9.92 -4.43 3.35
CA ALA A 16 -10.15 -5.87 3.36
C ALA A 16 -8.88 -6.60 3.79
N GLY A 17 -9.02 -7.54 4.73
CA GLY A 17 -8.00 -8.55 4.98
C GLY A 17 -8.00 -9.59 3.87
N ASN A 18 -6.81 -10.08 3.49
CA ASN A 18 -6.70 -11.23 2.62
C ASN A 18 -7.32 -12.46 3.31
N ARG A 19 -8.32 -13.08 2.66
CA ARG A 19 -9.00 -14.30 3.15
C ARG A 19 -8.57 -15.55 2.39
N ASP A 20 -7.60 -15.47 1.49
CA ASP A 20 -7.16 -16.64 0.73
C ASP A 20 -6.37 -17.61 1.61
N ARG A 21 -7.11 -18.54 2.23
CA ARG A 21 -6.59 -19.65 3.05
C ARG A 21 -6.04 -20.81 2.21
N SER A 22 -5.83 -20.63 0.90
CA SER A 22 -5.56 -21.73 -0.04
C SER A 22 -4.07 -21.99 -0.28
N ARG A 23 -3.19 -21.07 0.08
CA ARG A 23 -1.74 -21.30 0.01
C ARG A 23 -1.16 -21.14 1.40
N MET A 24 -0.22 -22.02 1.71
CA MET A 24 0.62 -22.03 2.90
C MET A 24 1.51 -20.79 2.91
N SER A 25 0.91 -19.60 2.95
CA SER A 25 1.55 -18.30 3.02
C SER A 25 0.91 -17.55 4.17
N VAL A 26 1.76 -16.89 4.94
CA VAL A 26 1.44 -15.99 6.03
C VAL A 26 0.72 -14.76 5.44
N ASP A 27 -0.51 -14.95 4.99
CA ASP A 27 -1.31 -13.92 4.32
C ASP A 27 -1.99 -13.03 5.36
N THR A 28 -1.16 -12.24 6.04
CA THR A 28 -1.60 -11.24 7.02
C THR A 28 -1.46 -9.84 6.40
N GLY A 29 -1.94 -9.69 5.16
CA GLY A 29 -1.90 -8.44 4.42
C GLY A 29 -3.24 -7.72 4.44
N VAL A 30 -3.20 -6.39 4.62
CA VAL A 30 -4.38 -5.53 4.58
C VAL A 30 -4.38 -4.72 3.28
N PHE A 31 -5.52 -4.77 2.58
CA PHE A 31 -5.70 -4.16 1.27
C PHE A 31 -6.80 -3.10 1.30
N VAL A 32 -6.70 -2.09 0.43
CA VAL A 32 -7.76 -1.11 0.20
C VAL A 32 -8.86 -1.77 -0.61
N SER A 33 -10.01 -1.99 0.02
CA SER A 33 -11.17 -2.62 -0.62
C SER A 33 -12.09 -1.62 -1.29
N ASP A 34 -12.15 -0.40 -0.77
CA ASP A 34 -13.01 0.65 -1.31
C ASP A 34 -12.49 2.04 -0.93
N ILE A 35 -12.86 3.03 -1.73
CA ILE A 35 -12.51 4.44 -1.50
C ILE A 35 -13.77 5.27 -1.57
N VAL A 36 -14.00 6.06 -0.51
CA VAL A 36 -15.16 6.95 -0.43
C VAL A 36 -14.93 8.17 -1.31
N LYS A 37 -15.88 8.41 -2.20
CA LYS A 37 -15.90 9.59 -3.06
C LYS A 37 -15.99 10.88 -2.23
N GLY A 38 -15.12 11.84 -2.50
CA GLY A 38 -14.94 13.06 -1.71
C GLY A 38 -14.20 12.85 -0.38
N GLY A 39 -13.65 11.66 -0.14
CA GLY A 39 -12.83 11.37 1.04
C GLY A 39 -11.40 11.91 0.93
N ALA A 40 -10.69 11.97 2.04
CA ALA A 40 -9.28 12.42 2.07
C ALA A 40 -8.38 11.54 1.17
N VAL A 41 -8.68 10.25 1.10
CA VAL A 41 -7.94 9.27 0.29
C VAL A 41 -8.17 9.47 -1.21
N GLU A 42 -9.42 9.73 -1.63
CA GLU A 42 -9.71 10.06 -3.03
C GLU A 42 -9.12 11.41 -3.42
N THR A 43 -9.20 12.40 -2.52
CA THR A 43 -8.65 13.75 -2.74
C THR A 43 -7.14 13.74 -2.90
N ASP A 44 -6.42 12.93 -2.10
CA ASP A 44 -4.98 12.71 -2.30
C ASP A 44 -4.69 11.90 -3.57
N GLY A 45 -5.54 10.92 -3.89
CA GLY A 45 -5.49 10.14 -5.13
C GLY A 45 -4.31 9.16 -5.25
N ARG A 46 -3.39 9.13 -4.28
CA ARG A 46 -2.22 8.24 -4.32
C ARG A 46 -2.48 6.86 -3.74
N LEU A 47 -3.61 6.64 -3.08
CA LEU A 47 -4.13 5.33 -2.66
C LEU A 47 -5.34 4.98 -3.53
N MET A 48 -5.39 3.75 -4.00
CA MET A 48 -6.40 3.22 -4.91
C MET A 48 -6.89 1.87 -4.40
N GLN A 49 -8.08 1.47 -4.83
CA GLN A 49 -8.59 0.13 -4.59
C GLN A 49 -7.58 -0.93 -5.10
N GLY A 50 -7.41 -2.00 -4.32
CA GLY A 50 -6.45 -3.08 -4.60
C GLY A 50 -5.05 -2.84 -4.04
N ASP A 51 -4.80 -1.71 -3.38
CA ASP A 51 -3.51 -1.43 -2.76
C ASP A 51 -3.27 -2.18 -1.47
N GLN A 52 -2.04 -2.67 -1.30
CA GLN A 52 -1.60 -3.18 -0.02
C GLN A 52 -1.05 -2.04 0.86
N ILE A 53 -1.53 -2.00 2.09
CA ILE A 53 -0.98 -1.15 3.14
C ILE A 53 0.26 -1.83 3.70
N LEU A 54 1.43 -1.19 3.58
CA LEU A 54 2.67 -1.74 4.11
C LEU A 54 3.02 -1.20 5.48
N SER A 55 2.75 0.09 5.71
CA SER A 55 3.04 0.73 7.00
C SER A 55 2.02 1.81 7.31
N VAL A 56 1.68 1.95 8.59
CA VAL A 56 0.83 3.02 9.13
C VAL A 56 1.59 3.69 10.26
N ASN A 57 1.77 5.01 10.20
CA ASN A 57 2.49 5.78 11.22
C ASN A 57 3.94 5.35 11.47
N GLY A 58 4.58 4.78 10.45
CA GLY A 58 5.93 4.23 10.56
C GLY A 58 5.98 2.80 11.12
N GLU A 59 4.84 2.25 11.56
CA GLU A 59 4.75 0.84 11.96
C GLU A 59 4.48 -0.03 10.74
N ASP A 60 5.23 -1.13 10.65
CA ASP A 60 5.06 -2.13 9.62
C ASP A 60 3.82 -2.98 9.88
N VAL A 61 2.87 -2.94 8.95
CA VAL A 61 1.59 -3.65 9.05
C VAL A 61 1.43 -4.74 8.00
N ARG A 62 2.51 -5.10 7.29
CA ARG A 62 2.51 -6.14 6.25
C ARG A 62 2.04 -7.50 6.73
N SER A 63 2.22 -7.78 8.02
CA SER A 63 1.80 -9.00 8.70
C SER A 63 0.77 -8.73 9.80
N ALA A 64 0.12 -7.56 9.79
CA ALA A 64 -0.81 -7.18 10.85
C ALA A 64 -2.26 -7.53 10.48
N THR A 65 -3.08 -7.77 11.51
CA THR A 65 -4.50 -8.08 11.30
C THR A 65 -5.27 -6.87 10.80
N GLN A 66 -6.38 -7.12 10.10
CA GLN A 66 -7.26 -6.06 9.60
C GLN A 66 -7.72 -5.14 10.74
N GLU A 67 -8.04 -5.70 11.91
CA GLU A 67 -8.49 -4.96 13.09
C GLU A 67 -7.40 -4.05 13.62
N TYR A 68 -6.15 -4.53 13.67
CA TYR A 68 -5.01 -3.74 14.13
C TYR A 68 -4.73 -2.57 13.18
N VAL A 69 -4.72 -2.83 11.87
CA VAL A 69 -4.54 -1.75 10.88
C VAL A 69 -5.70 -0.77 10.92
N ALA A 70 -6.94 -1.23 11.05
CA ALA A 70 -8.11 -0.36 11.20
C ALA A 70 -8.04 0.51 12.48
N ALA A 71 -7.49 -0.03 13.58
CA ALA A 71 -7.24 0.70 14.80
C ALA A 71 -6.14 1.76 14.62
N LEU A 72 -5.05 1.43 13.93
CA LEU A 72 -3.99 2.40 13.60
C LEU A 72 -4.51 3.51 12.68
N LEU A 73 -5.34 3.16 11.71
CA LEU A 73 -5.99 4.14 10.83
C LEU A 73 -7.08 4.97 11.56
N LYS A 74 -7.38 4.66 12.83
CA LYS A 74 -8.33 5.44 13.64
C LYS A 74 -7.70 6.70 14.25
N VAL A 75 -6.38 6.86 14.23
CA VAL A 75 -5.65 8.03 14.76
C VAL A 75 -4.70 8.55 13.67
N ASN A 76 -4.71 9.87 13.37
CA ASN A 76 -3.95 10.62 12.32
C ASN A 76 -2.76 9.90 11.64
N ILE A 77 -2.64 9.98 10.30
CA ILE A 77 -1.97 8.90 9.57
C ILE A 77 -0.91 9.34 8.54
N ARG A 78 0.22 8.63 8.58
CA ARG A 78 1.19 8.46 7.49
C ARG A 78 1.13 7.03 6.92
N VAL A 79 0.76 6.86 5.64
CA VAL A 79 0.72 5.56 4.94
C VAL A 79 1.89 5.43 3.96
N SER A 80 2.49 4.24 3.87
CA SER A 80 3.37 3.90 2.74
C SER A 80 2.73 2.81 1.88
N ARG A 81 2.48 3.14 0.59
CA ARG A 81 1.90 2.24 -0.42
C ARG A 81 3.01 1.59 -1.26
N LEU A 82 2.83 0.32 -1.62
CA LEU A 82 3.54 -0.33 -2.72
C LEU A 82 2.57 -0.67 -3.85
N ASN A 83 2.72 0.01 -4.98
CA ASN A 83 1.98 -0.32 -6.19
C ASN A 83 2.75 -1.41 -6.97
N GLN A 84 2.11 -2.54 -7.28
CA GLN A 84 2.72 -3.62 -8.06
C GLN A 84 3.22 -3.14 -9.44
N GLN A 85 2.56 -2.17 -10.08
CA GLN A 85 3.04 -1.57 -11.33
C GLN A 85 4.38 -0.84 -11.16
N LYS A 86 4.57 -0.16 -10.03
CA LYS A 86 5.87 0.50 -9.74
C LYS A 86 6.97 -0.52 -9.47
N LYS A 87 6.63 -1.67 -8.88
CA LYS A 87 7.58 -2.78 -8.67
C LYS A 87 8.03 -3.38 -10.00
N ILE A 88 7.11 -3.60 -10.93
CA ILE A 88 7.41 -4.08 -12.30
C ILE A 88 8.27 -3.05 -13.05
N SER A 89 7.90 -1.77 -13.02
CA SER A 89 8.66 -0.71 -13.68
C SER A 89 10.07 -0.57 -13.09
N PHE A 90 10.23 -0.64 -11.77
CA PHE A 90 11.54 -0.63 -11.11
C PHE A 90 12.38 -1.86 -11.47
N TYR A 91 11.76 -3.03 -11.57
CA TYR A 91 12.44 -4.27 -11.93
C TYR A 91 12.91 -4.25 -13.40
N ILE A 92 12.06 -3.78 -14.32
CA ILE A 92 12.41 -3.59 -15.72
C ILE A 92 13.53 -2.55 -15.86
N PHE A 93 13.44 -1.42 -15.17
CA PHE A 93 14.48 -0.40 -15.14
C PHE A 93 15.82 -0.94 -14.60
N SER A 94 15.77 -1.75 -13.53
CA SER A 94 16.95 -2.39 -12.95
C SER A 94 17.62 -3.37 -13.91
N ILE A 95 16.85 -4.19 -14.65
CA ILE A 95 17.39 -5.12 -15.65
C ILE A 95 18.02 -4.35 -16.82
N PHE A 96 17.37 -3.28 -17.28
CA PHE A 96 17.89 -2.43 -18.37
C PHE A 96 19.22 -1.76 -17.97
N LEU A 97 19.28 -1.21 -16.75
CA LEU A 97 20.48 -0.58 -16.21
C LEU A 97 21.65 -1.57 -16.07
N LEU A 98 21.39 -2.78 -15.56
CA LEU A 98 22.41 -3.84 -15.43
C LEU A 98 22.96 -4.27 -16.80
N THR A 99 22.09 -4.36 -17.80
CA THR A 99 22.48 -4.69 -19.18
C THR A 99 23.37 -3.60 -19.78
N MET A 100 23.01 -2.33 -19.60
CA MET A 100 23.81 -1.19 -20.06
C MET A 100 25.20 -1.13 -19.41
N ILE A 101 25.28 -1.34 -18.09
CA ILE A 101 26.57 -1.37 -17.37
C ILE A 101 27.47 -2.50 -17.87
N THR A 102 26.88 -3.64 -18.22
CA THR A 102 27.62 -4.79 -18.76
C THR A 102 28.10 -4.51 -20.19
N LEU A 103 27.30 -3.83 -21.01
CA LEU A 103 27.63 -3.49 -22.40
C LEU A 103 28.74 -2.44 -22.52
N VAL A 104 28.82 -1.49 -21.58
CA VAL A 104 29.85 -0.43 -21.55
C VAL A 104 31.21 -0.96 -21.06
N LYS A 105 31.25 -2.19 -20.51
CA LYS A 105 32.47 -2.85 -20.03
C LYS A 105 33.08 -3.87 -21.01
N SER A 106 32.57 -3.96 -22.23
CA SER A 106 33.14 -4.73 -23.35
C SER A 106 33.68 -3.82 -24.43
#